data_AF-A0A537A8L4-F1
#
_entry.id   AF-A0A537A8L4-F1
#
_cell.length_a   1.000
_cell.length_b   1.000
_cell.length_c   1.000
_cell.angle_alpha   90.00
_cell.angle_beta   90.00
_cell.angle_gamma   90.00
#
_symmetry.space_group_name_H-M   'P 1'
#
loop_
_entity.id
_entity.type
_entity.pdbx_description
1 polymer ?
#
loop_
_entity_poly.entity_id
_entity_poly.type
_entity_poly.pdbx_seq_one_letter_code
_entity_poly.pdbx_strand_id
1 'polypeptide(L)'
;MIFYFANPAKLHRYRFASRTADFLVCRDCGTYIAAVVTLPRGQFATLNVNAIADIAGLPEAKPVSYEGESTEQKVERRERRWTPVHGFI
;
A
#
# COMPACT_ATOMS: atom_id res chain seq x y z
N MET A 1 4.55 -12.12 2.77
CA MET A 1 4.75 -10.94 3.64
C MET A 1 3.39 -10.39 4.04
N ILE A 2 3.24 -9.96 5.29
CA ILE A 2 2.02 -9.34 5.83
C ILE A 2 2.41 -7.97 6.38
N PHE A 3 1.59 -6.95 6.15
CA PHE A 3 1.78 -5.60 6.69
C PHE A 3 0.82 -5.36 7.85
N TYR A 4 1.27 -4.73 8.94
CA TYR A 4 0.41 -4.39 10.08
C TYR A 4 0.89 -3.10 10.74
N PHE A 5 0.03 -2.49 11.55
CA PHE A 5 0.29 -1.21 12.20
C PHE A 5 0.59 -1.43 13.68
N ALA A 6 1.86 -1.37 14.07
CA ALA A 6 2.25 -1.47 15.48
C ALA A 6 1.76 -0.28 16.33
N ASN A 7 1.73 0.93 15.75
CA ASN A 7 1.20 2.13 16.40
C ASN A 7 0.45 3.03 15.38
N PRO A 8 -0.86 2.79 15.17
CA PRO A 8 -1.67 3.57 14.22
C PRO A 8 -1.72 5.07 14.51
N ALA A 9 -1.56 5.49 15.77
CA ALA A 9 -1.59 6.90 16.15
C ALA A 9 -0.41 7.70 15.54
N LYS A 10 0.68 7.00 15.17
CA LYS A 10 1.85 7.57 14.48
C LYS A 10 1.69 7.67 12.97
N LEU A 11 0.49 7.41 12.45
CA LEU A 11 0.19 7.56 11.02
C LEU A 11 -0.77 8.73 10.77
N HIS A 12 -0.41 9.59 9.82
CA HIS A 12 -1.34 10.46 9.12
C HIS A 12 -1.96 9.67 7.98
N ARG A 13 -3.30 9.60 7.98
CA ARG A 13 -4.07 9.04 6.88
C ARG A 13 -4.49 10.16 5.94
N TYR A 14 -4.06 10.07 4.70
CA TYR A 14 -4.37 11.03 3.67
C TYR A 14 -5.12 10.34 2.52
N ARG A 15 -6.20 10.96 2.03
CA ARG A 15 -6.94 10.50 0.84
C ARG A 15 -7.04 11.64 -0.15
N PHE A 16 -6.82 11.35 -1.43
CA PHE A 16 -6.97 12.30 -2.52
C PHE A 16 -7.70 11.69 -3.72
N ALA A 17 -8.10 12.54 -4.68
CA ALA A 17 -8.80 12.18 -5.91
C ALA A 17 -9.98 11.21 -5.68
N SER A 18 -9.93 9.98 -6.20
CA SER A 18 -10.99 8.98 -6.07
C SER A 18 -11.25 8.52 -4.63
N ARG A 19 -10.38 8.87 -3.67
CA ARG A 19 -10.46 8.46 -2.25
C ARG A 19 -10.51 6.93 -2.06
N THR A 20 -10.02 6.17 -3.05
CA THR A 20 -10.03 4.69 -3.03
C THR A 20 -8.92 4.09 -2.19
N ALA A 21 -7.91 4.89 -1.82
CA ALA A 21 -6.78 4.44 -1.02
C ALA A 21 -6.48 5.43 0.10
N ASP A 22 -6.08 4.90 1.26
CA ASP A 22 -5.45 5.62 2.36
C ASP A 22 -3.94 5.65 2.15
N PHE A 23 -3.38 6.84 1.93
CA PHE A 23 -1.94 7.07 1.90
C PHE A 23 -1.46 7.33 3.32
N LEU A 24 -0.51 6.52 3.76
CA LEU A 24 -0.02 6.50 5.14
C LEU A 24 1.31 7.22 5.20
N VAL A 25 1.36 8.25 6.02
CA VAL A 25 2.54 9.09 6.21
C VAL A 25 2.91 9.07 7.70
N CYS A 26 4.19 8.91 8.03
CA CYS A 26 4.65 8.99 9.41
C CYS A 26 4.39 10.39 9.99
N ARG A 27 3.75 10.47 11.16
CA ARG A 27 3.50 11.76 11.84
C ARG A 27 4.76 12.46 12.33
N ASP A 28 5.79 11.69 12.67
CA ASP A 28 6.98 12.24 13.30
C ASP A 28 7.99 12.78 12.28
N CYS A 29 8.12 12.13 11.12
CA CYS A 29 9.13 12.48 10.10
C CYS A 29 8.59 12.77 8.70
N GLY A 30 7.29 12.62 8.46
CA GLY A 30 6.68 12.92 7.15
C GLY A 30 6.96 11.92 6.03
N THR A 31 7.64 10.80 6.31
CA THR A 31 7.92 9.77 5.29
C THR A 31 6.65 9.04 4.87
N TYR A 32 6.43 8.90 3.56
CA TYR A 32 5.40 8.03 2.99
C TYR A 32 5.73 6.55 3.25
N ILE A 33 4.81 5.81 3.86
CA ILE A 33 5.01 4.42 4.28
C ILE A 33 4.32 3.45 3.32
N ALA A 34 3.05 3.68 3.02
CA ALA A 34 2.23 2.75 2.26
C ALA A 34 0.96 3.41 1.69
N ALA A 35 0.37 2.80 0.66
CA ALA A 35 -0.99 3.10 0.24
C ALA A 35 -1.85 1.86 0.49
N VAL A 36 -2.91 2.00 1.30
CA VAL A 36 -3.81 0.93 1.69
C VAL A 36 -5.14 1.06 0.97
N VAL A 37 -5.63 -0.03 0.40
CA VAL A 37 -6.97 -0.13 -0.19
C VAL A 37 -7.79 -1.16 0.56
N THR A 38 -9.09 -0.90 0.71
CA THR A 38 -10.06 -1.91 1.14
C THR A 38 -10.75 -2.47 -0.10
N LEU A 39 -10.63 -3.78 -0.31
CA LEU A 39 -11.19 -4.53 -1.42
C LEU A 39 -12.06 -5.68 -0.87
N PRO A 40 -12.85 -6.39 -1.71
CA PRO A 40 -13.72 -7.47 -1.24
C PRO A 40 -13.00 -8.54 -0.40
N ARG A 41 -11.74 -8.87 -0.70
CA ARG A 41 -10.95 -9.86 0.05
C ARG A 41 -10.19 -9.30 1.26
N GLY A 42 -10.39 -8.04 1.62
CA GLY A 42 -9.76 -7.40 2.77
C GLY A 42 -8.90 -6.18 2.39
N GLN A 43 -7.96 -5.84 3.26
CA GLN A 43 -7.06 -4.70 3.04
C GLN A 43 -5.74 -5.14 2.42
N PHE A 44 -5.26 -4.34 1.47
CA PHE A 44 -4.02 -4.58 0.76
C PHE A 44 -3.21 -3.30 0.64
N ALA A 45 -1.88 -3.42 0.66
CA ALA A 45 -0.96 -2.29 0.65
C ALA A 45 0.14 -2.42 -0.41
N THR A 46 0.48 -1.28 -1.04
CA THR A 46 1.84 -1.07 -1.55
C THR A 46 2.70 -0.51 -0.43
N LEU A 47 3.99 -0.86 -0.43
CA LEU A 47 4.95 -0.42 0.59
C LEU A 47 6.03 0.42 -0.04
N ASN A 48 6.49 1.44 0.68
CA ASN A 48 7.71 2.17 0.33
C ASN A 48 8.93 1.33 0.74
N VAL A 49 9.61 0.74 -0.24
CA VAL A 49 10.79 -0.11 0.01
C VAL A 49 11.94 0.66 0.69
N ASN A 50 12.05 1.97 0.47
CA ASN A 50 13.06 2.81 1.13
C ASN A 50 12.78 3.02 2.63
N ALA A 51 11.58 2.67 3.11
CA ALA A 51 11.20 2.74 4.51
C ALA A 51 11.34 1.37 5.22
N ILE A 52 11.87 0.34 4.54
CA ILE A 52 12.06 -1.00 5.10
C ILE A 52 13.54 -1.18 5.44
N ALA A 53 13.85 -1.36 6.72
CA ALA A 53 15.20 -1.67 7.17
C ALA A 53 15.67 -3.02 6.62
N ASP A 54 16.95 -3.10 6.26
CA ASP A 54 17.65 -4.32 5.83
C ASP A 54 16.99 -5.05 4.64
N ILE A 55 16.28 -4.33 3.78
CA ILE A 55 15.69 -4.92 2.59
C ILE A 55 16.78 -5.26 1.56
N ALA A 56 16.85 -6.53 1.17
CA ALA A 56 17.81 -7.04 0.19
C ALA A 56 17.13 -8.01 -0.79
N GLY A 57 17.78 -8.24 -1.94
CA GLY A 57 17.30 -9.21 -2.93
C GLY A 57 16.05 -8.78 -3.72
N LEU A 58 15.72 -7.48 -3.73
CA LEU A 58 14.67 -6.97 -4.61
C LEU A 58 15.13 -7.09 -6.07
N PRO A 59 14.25 -7.52 -6.99
CA PRO A 59 14.56 -7.50 -8.41
C PRO A 59 14.68 -6.05 -8.90
N GLU A 60 15.36 -5.87 -10.03
CA GLU A 60 15.44 -4.57 -10.69
C GLU A 60 14.03 -4.02 -10.98
N ALA A 61 13.82 -2.74 -10.66
CA ALA A 61 12.55 -2.08 -10.88
C ALA A 61 12.28 -1.95 -12.38
N LYS A 62 11.11 -2.42 -12.82
CA LYS A 62 10.66 -2.31 -14.21
C LYS A 62 9.47 -1.36 -14.30
N PRO A 63 9.41 -0.47 -15.30
CA PRO A 63 8.22 0.32 -15.57
C PRO A 63 7.02 -0.60 -15.82
N VAL A 64 5.86 -0.22 -15.28
CA VAL A 64 4.60 -0.93 -15.51
C VAL A 64 3.54 0.09 -15.90
N SER A 65 2.82 -0.17 -16.99
CA SER A 65 1.61 0.57 -17.35
C SER A 65 0.36 -0.25 -16.98
N TYR A 66 -0.64 0.45 -16.46
CA TYR A 66 -1.98 -0.10 -16.17
C TYR A 66 -3.06 0.64 -16.97
N GLU A 67 -2.66 1.29 -18.06
CA GLU A 67 -3.59 1.99 -18.95
C GLU A 67 -4.57 0.98 -19.58
N GLY A 68 -5.85 1.34 -19.63
CA GLY A 68 -6.91 0.49 -20.15
C GLY A 68 -7.40 -0.62 -19.21
N GLU A 69 -6.85 -0.75 -17.98
CA GLU A 69 -7.41 -1.69 -16.99
C GLU A 69 -8.84 -1.29 -16.60
N SER A 70 -9.76 -2.27 -16.62
CA SER A 70 -11.08 -2.11 -16.03
C SER A 70 -11.01 -2.04 -14.49
N THR A 71 -12.12 -1.65 -13.86
CA THR A 71 -12.22 -1.66 -12.39
C THR A 71 -12.01 -3.06 -11.82
N GLU A 72 -12.59 -4.08 -12.45
CA GLU A 72 -12.51 -5.48 -12.03
C GLU A 72 -11.08 -6.01 -12.14
N GLN A 73 -10.40 -5.73 -13.27
CA GLN A 73 -8.99 -6.10 -13.48
C GLN A 73 -8.08 -5.43 -12.44
N LYS A 74 -8.36 -4.17 -12.11
CA LYS A 74 -7.63 -3.41 -11.10
C LYS A 74 -7.81 -4.01 -9.70
N VAL A 75 -9.02 -4.43 -9.34
CA VAL A 75 -9.31 -5.11 -8.07
C VAL A 75 -8.58 -6.44 -8.00
N GLU A 76 -8.76 -7.31 -9.00
CA GLU A 76 -8.15 -8.63 -9.04
C GLU A 76 -6.62 -8.56 -8.95
N ARG A 77 -6.00 -7.64 -9.72
CA ARG A 77 -4.56 -7.42 -9.69
C ARG A 77 -4.08 -6.98 -8.31
N ARG A 78 -4.79 -6.05 -7.65
CA ARG A 78 -4.41 -5.55 -6.33
C ARG A 78 -4.52 -6.66 -5.29
N GLU A 79 -5.61 -7.40 -5.25
CA GLU A 79 -5.77 -8.54 -4.34
C GLU A 79 -4.70 -9.62 -4.56
N ARG A 80 -4.26 -9.82 -5.82
CA ARG A 80 -3.23 -10.81 -6.15
C ARG A 80 -1.80 -10.33 -5.90
N ARG A 81 -1.50 -9.06 -6.13
CA ARG A 81 -0.11 -8.55 -6.17
C ARG A 81 0.26 -7.65 -5.00
N TRP A 82 -0.69 -7.04 -4.30
CA TRP A 82 -0.38 -6.15 -3.18
C TRP A 82 -0.25 -6.93 -1.87
N THR A 83 0.46 -6.35 -0.90
CA THR A 83 0.75 -7.01 0.38
C THR A 83 -0.51 -7.02 1.25
N PRO A 84 -0.98 -8.18 1.74
CA PRO A 84 -2.12 -8.23 2.66
C PRO A 84 -1.84 -7.45 3.94
N VAL A 85 -2.85 -6.72 4.41
CA VAL A 85 -2.79 -6.00 5.68
C VAL A 85 -3.50 -6.81 6.75
N HIS A 86 -2.83 -7.00 7.88
CA HIS A 86 -3.43 -7.60 9.08
C HIS A 86 -3.84 -6.51 10.06
N GLY A 87 -5.11 -6.53 10.44
CA GLY A 87 -5.77 -5.43 11.15
C GLY A 87 -6.33 -4.38 10.20
N PHE A 88 -7.10 -3.44 10.75
CA PHE A 88 -7.63 -2.30 10.02
C PHE A 88 -6.99 -1.02 10.55
N ILE A 89 -6.66 -0.12 9.62
CA ILE A 89 -6.21 1.24 9.96
C ILE A 89 -7.39 2.19 10.15
#